data_AF-B4UXG4-F1
#
_entry.id   AF-B4UXG4-F1
#
_cell.length_a   1.000
_cell.length_b   1.000
_cell.length_c   1.000
_cell.angle_alpha   90.00
_cell.angle_beta   90.00
_cell.angle_gamma   90.00
#
_symmetry.space_group_name_H-M   'P 1'
#
loop_
_entity.id
_entity.type
_entity.pdbx_description
1 polymer ?
#
loop_
_entity_poly.entity_id
_entity_poly.type
_entity_poly.pdbx_seq_one_letter_code
_entity_poly.pdbx_strand_id
1 'polypeptide(L)'
;MTSKRVLVAYGTKHGATAGIAEQIGVTLREDGLDAVVLPADDVDDVRSYDAVVLGGALYAGHWSRKAKRCAERNADYLKHRPVWLFSSGPVDSSAEQHDIPPVRAVAQQMESLGAREHVTFGGSITSHTPGLIAKALVRHGKGGDFRNPERIQTWAHHISAELAALN
;
A
#
# COMPACT_ATOMS: atom_id res chain seq x y z
N MET A 1 -26.30 11.55 0.20
CA MET A 1 -25.19 11.44 1.17
C MET A 1 -23.90 11.61 0.39
N THR A 2 -22.96 12.41 0.87
CA THR A 2 -21.63 12.53 0.26
C THR A 2 -20.87 11.23 0.50
N SER A 3 -20.35 10.62 -0.57
CA SER A 3 -19.52 9.42 -0.46
C SER A 3 -18.23 9.76 0.32
N LYS A 4 -17.77 8.84 1.19
CA LYS A 4 -16.52 9.03 1.94
C LYS A 4 -15.35 9.05 0.95
N ARG A 5 -14.47 10.03 1.09
CA ARG A 5 -13.32 10.25 0.22
C ARG A 5 -12.08 9.59 0.78
N VAL A 6 -11.48 8.66 0.04
CA VAL A 6 -10.35 7.85 0.49
C VAL A 6 -9.11 8.12 -0.35
N LEU A 7 -8.00 8.47 0.29
CA LEU A 7 -6.71 8.55 -0.38
C LEU A 7 -6.03 7.18 -0.36
N VAL A 8 -5.62 6.67 -1.51
CA VAL A 8 -4.71 5.53 -1.64
C VAL A 8 -3.35 6.04 -2.13
N ALA A 9 -2.44 6.27 -1.19
CA ALA A 9 -1.11 6.81 -1.47
C ALA A 9 -0.06 5.69 -1.56
N TYR A 10 0.90 5.80 -2.47
CA TYR A 10 1.92 4.74 -2.62
C TYR A 10 3.33 5.23 -2.92
N GLY A 11 4.32 4.57 -2.32
CA GLY A 11 5.74 4.76 -2.62
C GLY A 11 6.33 3.58 -3.38
N THR A 12 6.52 3.72 -4.69
CA THR A 12 7.08 2.67 -5.56
C THR A 12 8.46 3.03 -6.13
N LYS A 13 9.26 2.01 -6.46
CA LYS A 13 10.49 2.15 -7.26
C LYS A 13 10.33 1.60 -8.68
N HIS A 14 9.56 0.52 -8.81
CA HIS A 14 9.51 -0.33 -10.02
C HIS A 14 8.08 -0.60 -10.53
N GLY A 15 7.08 0.11 -10.00
CA GLY A 15 5.68 0.03 -10.45
C GLY A 15 4.81 -1.00 -9.71
N ALA A 16 5.38 -2.08 -9.15
CA ALA A 16 4.60 -3.13 -8.48
C ALA A 16 3.62 -2.61 -7.42
N THR A 17 4.08 -1.73 -6.53
CA THR A 17 3.26 -1.11 -5.47
C THR A 17 2.20 -0.16 -6.04
N ALA A 18 2.44 0.46 -7.20
CA ALA A 18 1.46 1.31 -7.86
C ALA A 18 0.26 0.48 -8.32
N GLY A 19 0.51 -0.68 -8.95
CA GLY A 19 -0.57 -1.57 -9.37
C GLY A 19 -1.40 -2.13 -8.20
N ILE A 20 -0.79 -2.36 -7.03
CA ILE A 20 -1.55 -2.71 -5.82
C ILE A 20 -2.44 -1.54 -5.38
N ALA A 21 -1.89 -0.32 -5.34
CA ALA A 21 -2.65 0.88 -4.96
C ALA A 21 -3.80 1.19 -5.94
N GLU A 22 -3.57 1.03 -7.23
CA GLU A 22 -4.58 1.17 -8.28
C GLU A 22 -5.71 0.16 -8.07
N GLN A 23 -5.38 -1.09 -7.81
CA GLN A 23 -6.37 -2.14 -7.60
C GLN A 23 -7.20 -1.90 -6.32
N ILE A 24 -6.57 -1.49 -5.22
CA ILE A 24 -7.31 -1.05 -4.02
C ILE A 24 -8.24 0.10 -4.38
N GLY A 25 -7.76 1.11 -5.10
CA GLY A 25 -8.56 2.27 -5.49
C GLY A 25 -9.73 1.92 -6.43
N VAL A 26 -9.57 0.92 -7.32
CA VAL A 26 -10.67 0.41 -8.15
C VAL A 26 -11.73 -0.24 -7.26
N THR A 27 -11.32 -1.17 -6.39
CA THR A 27 -12.25 -1.89 -5.51
C THR A 27 -13.00 -0.97 -4.55
N LEU A 28 -12.33 0.02 -3.95
CA LEU A 28 -13.01 0.99 -3.09
C LEU A 28 -14.07 1.81 -3.85
N ARG A 29 -13.83 2.12 -5.14
CA ARG A 29 -14.85 2.81 -5.97
C ARG A 29 -16.02 1.90 -6.34
N GLU A 30 -15.75 0.62 -6.60
CA GLU A 30 -16.80 -0.39 -6.83
C GLU A 30 -17.71 -0.51 -5.60
N ASP A 31 -17.15 -0.34 -4.39
CA ASP A 31 -17.89 -0.29 -3.13
C ASP A 31 -18.56 1.07 -2.85
N GLY A 32 -18.49 2.03 -3.77
CA GLY A 32 -19.17 3.32 -3.70
C GLY A 32 -18.42 4.43 -2.98
N LEU A 33 -17.13 4.26 -2.67
CA LEU A 33 -16.26 5.29 -2.07
C LEU A 33 -15.63 6.22 -3.13
N ASP A 34 -15.39 7.49 -2.79
CA ASP A 34 -14.61 8.40 -3.63
C ASP A 34 -13.11 8.17 -3.42
N ALA A 35 -12.56 7.14 -4.07
CA ALA A 35 -11.14 6.82 -3.93
C ALA A 35 -10.26 7.63 -4.90
N VAL A 36 -9.17 8.19 -4.38
CA VAL A 36 -8.14 8.93 -5.14
C VAL A 36 -6.81 8.20 -4.96
N VAL A 37 -6.15 7.83 -6.06
CA VAL A 37 -4.89 7.08 -6.02
C VAL A 37 -3.74 7.99 -6.44
N LEU A 38 -2.74 8.19 -5.59
CA LEU A 38 -1.62 9.12 -5.84
C LEU A 38 -0.26 8.54 -5.45
N PRO A 39 0.82 8.88 -6.18
CA PRO A 39 2.17 8.71 -5.66
C PRO A 39 2.34 9.46 -4.34
N ALA A 40 3.00 8.85 -3.35
CA ALA A 40 3.17 9.43 -2.02
C ALA A 40 3.98 10.74 -2.00
N ASP A 41 4.83 10.98 -3.00
CA ASP A 41 5.55 12.26 -3.12
C ASP A 41 4.63 13.39 -3.62
N ASP A 42 3.46 13.08 -4.21
CA ASP A 42 2.49 14.06 -4.73
C ASP A 42 1.39 14.41 -3.70
N VAL A 43 1.47 13.84 -2.48
CA VAL A 43 0.49 14.05 -1.40
C VAL A 43 0.99 15.11 -0.43
N ASP A 44 0.64 16.36 -0.67
CA ASP A 44 1.02 17.47 0.22
C ASP A 44 0.11 17.60 1.44
N ASP A 45 -1.16 17.22 1.31
CA ASP A 45 -2.17 17.35 2.36
C ASP A 45 -3.17 16.18 2.31
N VAL A 46 -3.62 15.78 3.49
CA VAL A 46 -4.53 14.67 3.74
C VAL A 46 -5.85 15.10 4.37
N ARG A 47 -6.01 16.38 4.73
CA ARG A 47 -7.19 16.89 5.45
C ARG A 47 -8.50 16.79 4.67
N SER A 48 -8.44 16.76 3.35
CA SER A 48 -9.62 16.62 2.48
C SER A 48 -10.10 15.18 2.29
N TYR A 49 -9.53 14.22 3.01
CA TYR A 49 -9.86 12.80 2.93
C TYR A 49 -10.39 12.32 4.27
N ASP A 50 -11.44 11.51 4.21
CA ASP A 50 -12.05 10.87 5.37
C ASP A 50 -11.20 9.70 5.86
N ALA A 51 -10.39 9.08 4.98
CA ALA A 51 -9.53 7.95 5.28
C ALA A 51 -8.30 7.88 4.37
N VAL A 52 -7.26 7.18 4.82
CA VAL A 52 -6.01 6.99 4.05
C VAL A 52 -5.54 5.54 4.08
N VAL A 53 -5.21 5.01 2.89
CA VAL A 53 -4.46 3.77 2.70
C VAL A 53 -3.08 4.14 2.18
N LEU A 54 -2.01 3.84 2.92
CA LEU A 54 -0.64 4.22 2.56
C LEU A 54 0.27 3.01 2.37
N GLY A 55 0.77 2.84 1.14
CA GLY A 55 1.59 1.71 0.75
C GLY A 55 3.04 2.05 0.41
N GLY A 56 3.94 1.10 0.59
CA GLY A 56 5.31 1.23 0.15
C GLY A 56 5.96 -0.10 -0.23
N ALA A 57 6.82 -0.08 -1.24
CA ALA A 57 7.67 -1.22 -1.55
C ALA A 57 8.61 -1.57 -0.39
N LEU A 58 8.84 -2.86 -0.16
CA LEU A 58 9.88 -3.37 0.72
C LEU A 58 11.07 -3.85 -0.12
N TYR A 59 12.23 -3.25 0.10
CA TYR A 59 13.49 -3.71 -0.47
C TYR A 59 14.51 -3.92 0.65
N ALA A 60 15.01 -5.15 0.78
CA ALA A 60 15.96 -5.52 1.83
C ALA A 60 15.50 -5.09 3.25
N GLY A 61 14.21 -5.27 3.56
CA GLY A 61 13.62 -4.89 4.84
C GLY A 61 13.37 -3.39 5.02
N HIS A 62 13.69 -2.55 4.03
CA HIS A 62 13.43 -1.12 4.07
C HIS A 62 12.14 -0.77 3.34
N TRP A 63 11.23 -0.11 4.06
CA TRP A 63 10.04 0.47 3.48
C TRP A 63 10.37 1.69 2.62
N SER A 64 9.54 1.93 1.61
CA SER A 64 9.73 3.03 0.66
C SER A 64 9.91 4.37 1.38
N ARG A 65 11.03 5.05 1.10
CA ARG A 65 11.29 6.39 1.64
C ARG A 65 10.21 7.41 1.25
N LYS A 66 9.57 7.24 0.09
CA LYS A 66 8.48 8.10 -0.38
C LYS A 66 7.25 7.94 0.51
N ALA A 67 6.86 6.69 0.79
CA ALA A 67 5.74 6.37 1.68
C ALA A 67 6.03 6.86 3.11
N LYS A 68 7.23 6.58 3.63
CA LYS A 68 7.66 7.04 4.96
C LYS A 68 7.59 8.56 5.09
N ARG A 69 8.13 9.33 4.13
CA ARG A 69 8.05 10.79 4.16
C ARG A 69 6.62 11.31 4.10
N CYS A 70 5.75 10.67 3.31
CA CYS A 70 4.34 11.03 3.26
C CYS A 70 3.66 10.81 4.62
N ALA A 71 3.94 9.69 5.29
CA ALA A 71 3.48 9.43 6.66
C ALA A 71 3.96 10.51 7.63
N GLU A 72 5.27 10.77 7.66
CA GLU A 72 5.88 11.74 8.59
C GLU A 72 5.36 13.17 8.35
N ARG A 73 5.29 13.61 7.09
CA ARG A 73 4.79 14.94 6.71
C ARG A 73 3.35 15.17 7.15
N ASN A 74 2.52 14.14 7.10
CA ASN A 74 1.09 14.23 7.35
C ASN A 74 0.69 13.68 8.73
N ALA A 75 1.65 13.33 9.58
CA ALA A 75 1.42 12.54 10.80
C ALA A 75 0.38 13.17 11.73
N ASP A 76 0.48 14.49 11.99
CA ASP A 76 -0.43 15.19 12.90
C ASP A 76 -1.88 15.14 12.44
N TYR A 77 -2.10 15.15 11.13
CA TYR A 77 -3.45 15.03 10.58
C TYR A 77 -3.89 13.56 10.50
N LEU A 78 -2.99 12.64 10.12
CA LEU A 78 -3.30 11.23 9.94
C LEU A 78 -3.76 10.55 11.23
N LYS A 79 -3.22 10.94 12.39
CA LYS A 79 -3.65 10.43 13.71
C LYS A 79 -5.13 10.66 14.03
N HIS A 80 -5.78 11.58 13.33
CA HIS A 80 -7.19 11.94 13.54
C HIS A 80 -8.15 11.34 12.51
N ARG A 81 -7.70 10.36 11.72
CA ARG A 81 -8.53 9.66 10.73
C ARG A 81 -8.18 8.17 10.65
N PRO A 82 -9.08 7.34 10.10
CA PRO A 82 -8.77 5.95 9.81
C PRO A 82 -7.60 5.83 8.82
N VAL A 83 -6.58 5.06 9.22
CA VAL A 83 -5.38 4.80 8.41
C VAL A 83 -5.11 3.30 8.33
N TRP A 84 -4.84 2.82 7.12
CA TRP A 84 -4.33 1.47 6.85
C TRP A 84 -2.99 1.57 6.14
N LEU A 85 -2.06 0.67 6.47
CA LEU A 85 -0.77 0.59 5.78
C LEU A 85 -0.68 -0.67 4.93
N PHE A 86 0.13 -0.64 3.88
CA PHE A 86 0.51 -1.89 3.21
C PHE A 86 1.97 -1.90 2.75
N SER A 87 2.46 -3.11 2.49
CA SER A 87 3.79 -3.36 1.94
C SER A 87 3.73 -4.22 0.70
N SER A 88 4.68 -4.02 -0.22
CA SER A 88 4.82 -4.80 -1.44
C SER A 88 6.19 -5.47 -1.47
N GLY A 89 6.20 -6.81 -1.48
CA GLY A 89 7.35 -7.68 -1.31
C GLY A 89 7.05 -8.77 -0.27
N PRO A 90 7.70 -9.93 -0.29
CA PRO A 90 8.84 -10.33 -1.12
C PRO A 90 8.46 -10.68 -2.56
N VAL A 91 9.47 -10.95 -3.40
CA VAL A 91 9.31 -11.42 -4.80
C VAL A 91 9.47 -12.93 -4.83
N ASP A 92 8.62 -13.58 -4.04
CA ASP A 92 8.44 -15.04 -3.92
C ASP A 92 7.02 -15.29 -3.38
N SER A 93 6.65 -16.56 -3.20
CA SER A 93 5.31 -16.97 -2.78
C SER A 93 5.05 -16.88 -1.27
N SER A 94 5.97 -16.33 -0.45
CA SER A 94 5.80 -16.31 1.01
C SER A 94 4.54 -15.54 1.42
N ALA A 95 4.24 -14.43 0.75
CA ALA A 95 3.06 -13.60 1.04
C ALA A 95 1.72 -14.26 0.66
N GLU A 96 1.74 -15.36 -0.11
CA GLU A 96 0.55 -16.17 -0.39
C GLU A 96 0.38 -17.30 0.62
N GLN A 97 1.48 -17.79 1.18
CA GLN A 97 1.48 -18.95 2.09
C GLN A 97 1.13 -18.58 3.51
N HIS A 98 1.54 -17.40 3.97
CA HIS A 98 1.30 -16.93 5.32
C HIS A 98 1.29 -15.40 5.38
N ASP A 99 0.77 -14.88 6.49
CA ASP A 99 0.89 -13.45 6.77
C ASP A 99 2.34 -13.07 7.09
N ILE A 100 2.79 -11.91 6.60
CA ILE A 100 4.13 -11.40 6.83
C ILE A 100 4.01 -10.14 7.68
N PRO A 101 4.52 -10.17 8.93
CA PRO A 101 4.38 -9.04 9.83
C PRO A 101 5.10 -7.79 9.30
N PRO A 102 4.65 -6.59 9.71
CA PRO A 102 5.33 -5.36 9.36
C PRO A 102 6.79 -5.40 9.82
N VAL A 103 7.71 -4.97 8.95
CA VAL A 103 9.08 -4.69 9.37
C VAL A 103 9.09 -3.58 10.43
N ARG A 104 10.12 -3.55 11.29
CA ARG A 104 10.22 -2.58 12.40
C ARG A 104 9.89 -1.14 12.00
N ALA A 105 10.38 -0.69 10.85
CA ALA A 105 10.13 0.67 10.37
C ALA A 105 8.64 0.92 10.06
N VAL A 106 7.92 -0.06 9.52
CA VAL A 106 6.47 0.03 9.26
C VAL A 106 5.71 -0.02 10.58
N ALA A 107 6.07 -0.92 11.49
CA ALA A 107 5.44 -1.02 12.81
C ALA A 107 5.52 0.32 13.58
N GLN A 108 6.67 1.00 13.52
CA GLN A 108 6.83 2.35 14.09
C GLN A 108 5.90 3.40 13.45
N GLN A 109 5.67 3.31 12.14
CA GLN A 109 4.71 4.20 11.48
C GLN A 109 3.28 3.85 11.87
N MET A 110 2.94 2.56 12.01
CA MET A 110 1.61 2.15 12.47
C MET A 110 1.30 2.74 13.84
N GLU A 111 2.22 2.60 14.80
CA GLU A 111 2.08 3.17 16.14
C GLU A 111 1.97 4.69 16.10
N SER A 112 2.86 5.36 15.36
CA SER A 112 2.86 6.82 15.24
C SER A 112 1.57 7.36 14.60
N LEU A 113 0.95 6.63 13.68
CA LEU A 113 -0.24 7.10 12.96
C LEU A 113 -1.55 6.61 13.59
N GLY A 114 -1.50 5.69 14.55
CA GLY A 114 -2.69 4.97 15.00
C GLY A 114 -3.31 4.13 13.87
N ALA A 115 -2.47 3.51 13.03
CA ALA A 115 -2.95 2.71 11.92
C ALA A 115 -3.74 1.49 12.42
N ARG A 116 -4.87 1.23 11.77
CA ARG A 116 -5.82 0.16 12.12
C ARG A 116 -5.26 -1.22 11.82
N GLU A 117 -4.61 -1.34 10.68
CA GLU A 117 -4.08 -2.60 10.18
C GLU A 117 -2.91 -2.36 9.22
N HIS A 118 -2.15 -3.43 8.98
CA HIS A 118 -1.17 -3.51 7.92
C HIS A 118 -1.24 -4.87 7.22
N VAL A 119 -1.07 -4.88 5.89
CA VAL A 119 -0.92 -6.11 5.10
C VAL A 119 0.36 -6.06 4.26
N THR A 120 1.06 -7.19 4.21
CA THR A 120 2.16 -7.42 3.25
C THR A 120 1.65 -8.24 2.07
N PHE A 121 1.69 -7.64 0.87
CA PHE A 121 1.39 -8.28 -0.41
C PHE A 121 2.68 -8.71 -1.12
N GLY A 122 2.59 -9.70 -2.01
CA GLY A 122 3.70 -10.06 -2.88
C GLY A 122 4.16 -8.91 -3.78
N GLY A 123 5.45 -8.92 -4.12
CA GLY A 123 6.09 -7.98 -5.02
C GLY A 123 6.06 -8.44 -6.47
N SER A 124 6.50 -7.58 -7.37
CA SER A 124 6.65 -7.91 -8.79
C SER A 124 7.98 -7.37 -9.33
N ILE A 125 8.79 -8.26 -9.89
CA ILE A 125 9.99 -7.96 -10.68
C ILE A 125 9.95 -8.85 -11.91
N THR A 126 9.63 -8.26 -13.06
CA THR A 126 9.51 -8.97 -14.34
C THR A 126 10.56 -8.48 -15.34
N SER A 127 10.60 -9.08 -16.53
CA SER A 127 11.45 -8.61 -17.64
C SER A 127 11.15 -7.16 -18.06
N HIS A 128 9.94 -6.68 -17.79
CA HIS A 128 9.52 -5.30 -18.04
C HIS A 128 9.93 -4.33 -16.93
N THR A 129 10.37 -4.83 -15.77
CA THR A 129 10.85 -3.99 -14.68
C THR A 129 12.18 -3.32 -15.04
N PRO A 130 12.28 -1.98 -15.01
CA PRO A 130 13.49 -1.28 -15.39
C PRO A 130 14.62 -1.46 -14.37
N GLY A 131 15.87 -1.51 -14.86
CA GLY A 131 17.09 -1.53 -14.04
C GLY A 131 17.90 -2.82 -14.14
N LEU A 132 19.22 -2.70 -14.02
CA LEU A 132 20.16 -3.82 -14.19
C LEU A 132 19.96 -4.92 -13.13
N ILE A 133 19.65 -4.53 -11.89
CA ILE A 133 19.39 -5.48 -10.79
C ILE A 133 18.13 -6.31 -11.08
N ALA A 134 17.05 -5.66 -11.52
CA ALA A 134 15.82 -6.35 -11.91
C ALA A 134 16.07 -7.36 -13.04
N LYS A 135 16.77 -6.94 -14.10
CA LYS A 135 17.17 -7.82 -15.20
C LYS A 135 18.01 -9.02 -14.73
N ALA A 136 18.96 -8.79 -13.82
CA ALA A 136 19.79 -9.86 -13.26
C ALA A 136 18.96 -10.85 -12.44
N LEU A 137 18.06 -10.37 -11.56
CA LEU A 137 17.17 -11.24 -10.77
C LEU A 137 16.30 -12.13 -11.66
N VAL A 138 15.69 -11.56 -12.71
CA VAL A 138 14.90 -12.31 -13.69
C VAL A 138 15.75 -13.38 -14.38
N ARG A 139 16.96 -13.03 -14.86
CA ARG A 139 17.87 -13.97 -15.53
C ARG A 139 18.29 -15.14 -14.63
N HIS A 140 18.40 -14.91 -13.32
CA HIS A 140 18.75 -15.93 -12.33
C HIS A 140 17.53 -16.69 -11.78
N GLY A 141 16.34 -16.54 -12.37
CA GLY A 141 15.12 -17.24 -11.95
C GLY A 141 14.54 -16.72 -10.63
N LYS A 142 14.94 -15.52 -10.19
CA LYS A 142 14.49 -14.85 -8.95
C LYS A 142 13.54 -13.68 -9.24
N GLY A 143 12.94 -13.67 -10.42
CA GLY A 143 11.91 -12.72 -10.82
C GLY A 143 10.55 -13.41 -10.92
N GLY A 144 9.49 -12.62 -10.91
CA GLY A 144 8.11 -13.08 -10.98
C GLY A 144 7.16 -11.97 -10.55
N ASP A 145 5.87 -12.19 -10.80
CA ASP A 145 4.80 -11.39 -10.23
C ASP A 145 4.07 -12.24 -9.19
N PHE A 146 4.19 -11.85 -7.94
CA PHE A 146 3.59 -12.54 -6.79
C PHE A 146 2.47 -11.72 -6.17
N ARG A 147 2.02 -10.66 -6.85
CA ARG A 147 0.83 -9.92 -6.45
C ARG A 147 -0.37 -10.83 -6.67
N ASN A 148 -1.16 -11.04 -5.63
CA ASN A 148 -2.39 -11.82 -5.68
C ASN A 148 -3.59 -10.87 -5.76
N PRO A 149 -4.29 -10.79 -6.91
CA PRO A 149 -5.38 -9.86 -7.10
C PRO A 149 -6.55 -10.10 -6.13
N GLU A 150 -6.92 -11.36 -5.87
CA GLU A 150 -8.05 -11.67 -4.98
C GLU A 150 -7.78 -11.22 -3.54
N ARG A 151 -6.55 -11.39 -3.04
CA ARG A 151 -6.16 -10.90 -1.70
C ARG A 151 -6.20 -9.38 -1.61
N ILE A 152 -5.77 -8.67 -2.65
CA ILE A 152 -5.81 -7.21 -2.69
C ILE A 152 -7.26 -6.70 -2.67
N GLN A 153 -8.14 -7.31 -3.47
CA GLN A 153 -9.57 -6.95 -3.52
C GLN A 153 -10.26 -7.25 -2.18
N THR A 154 -10.00 -8.43 -1.62
CA THR A 154 -10.57 -8.85 -0.33
C THR A 154 -10.21 -7.87 0.78
N TRP A 155 -8.96 -7.41 0.82
CA TRP A 155 -8.52 -6.41 1.77
C TRP A 155 -9.17 -5.04 1.54
N ALA A 156 -9.32 -4.61 0.28
CA ALA A 156 -10.00 -3.35 -0.04
C ALA A 156 -11.49 -3.38 0.36
N HIS A 157 -12.20 -4.49 0.13
CA HIS A 157 -13.57 -4.69 0.62
C HIS A 157 -13.66 -4.66 2.14
N HIS A 158 -12.67 -5.25 2.83
CA HIS A 158 -12.59 -5.18 4.29
C HIS A 158 -12.46 -3.72 4.77
N ILE A 159 -11.58 -2.92 4.18
CA ILE A 159 -11.43 -1.49 4.48
C ILE A 159 -12.76 -0.75 4.26
N SER A 160 -13.44 -1.01 3.14
CA SER A 160 -14.72 -0.39 2.84
C SER A 160 -15.79 -0.72 3.89
N ALA A 161 -15.89 -1.99 4.28
CA ALA A 161 -16.80 -2.44 5.33
C ALA A 161 -16.48 -1.80 6.69
N GLU A 162 -15.20 -1.70 7.07
CA GLU A 162 -14.81 -0.99 8.29
C GLU A 162 -15.23 0.49 8.23
N LEU A 163 -14.98 1.16 7.09
CA LEU A 163 -15.36 2.56 6.92
C LEU A 163 -16.87 2.75 7.01
N ALA A 164 -17.67 1.84 6.47
CA ALA A 164 -19.14 1.88 6.58
C ALA A 164 -19.62 1.71 8.03
N ALA A 165 -18.88 0.99 8.87
CA ALA A 165 -19.20 0.79 10.28
C ALA A 165 -18.82 1.99 11.18
N LEU A 166 -17.92 2.88 10.73
CA LEU A 166 -17.50 4.08 11.47
C LEU A 166 -18.49 5.24 11.32
N ASN A 167 -19.78 4.96 11.52
CA ASN A 167 -20.82 5.99 11.59
C ASN A 167 -20.71 6.83 12.87
#